data_AF-A9WP50-F1
#
_entry.id   AF-A9WP50-F1
#
_cell.length_a   1.000
_cell.length_b   1.000
_cell.length_c   1.000
_cell.angle_alpha   90.00
_cell.angle_beta   90.00
_cell.angle_gamma   90.00
#
_symmetry.space_group_name_H-M   'P 1'
#
loop_
_entity.id
_entity.type
_entity.pdbx_description
1 polymer ?
#
loop_
_entity_poly.entity_id
_entity_poly.type
_entity_poly.pdbx_seq_one_letter_code
_entity_poly.pdbx_strand_id
1 'polypeptide(L)'
;MSHPTPETAQEPTPETGHGRRRADAENDLEKEQATVPTSVEPDEGFDPAESAQRSEAAAKKADPKRNGAWSWFKEIAIVIVIALILSFVIKTFLFRAYYIPSDSMNNTLLKDDRIFVNLLVPHPFALQRGDIVVFKDTQGWLPPAPEKSVNWVKESLTFIGLMPDESQQHLVKRVIGLPGDHVICCDAQGQITVNGKGLVEPYLYPGTDNMAGPNAIFDVTVPAGKIWVMGDNRNNSADSRWHQSLNSQGFIDQNDVEGAAGLLAWPLNRWTVLGNYPDTFRDVPAPTSTPVSSPDPVPTGK
;
A
#
# COMPACT_ATOMS: atom_id res chain seq x y z
N MET A 1 -38.80 49.13 -21.78
CA MET A 1 -38.69 48.77 -20.35
C MET A 1 -37.43 47.91 -20.22
N SER A 2 -36.23 48.44 -20.43
CA SER A 2 -35.46 49.41 -19.61
C SER A 2 -35.04 48.78 -18.27
N HIS A 3 -33.77 48.35 -18.22
CA HIS A 3 -33.03 47.83 -17.05
C HIS A 3 -32.98 48.83 -15.88
N PRO A 4 -32.49 48.41 -14.69
CA PRO A 4 -31.04 48.53 -14.46
C PRO A 4 -30.38 47.41 -13.63
N THR A 5 -29.11 47.18 -13.96
CA THR A 5 -28.03 46.60 -13.13
C THR A 5 -27.63 47.59 -12.01
N PRO A 6 -27.02 47.12 -10.92
CA PRO A 6 -25.81 47.77 -10.41
C PRO A 6 -24.79 46.71 -9.89
N GLU A 7 -23.51 46.97 -9.61
CA GLU A 7 -22.53 48.03 -9.87
C GLU A 7 -21.23 47.51 -9.24
N THR A 8 -20.10 47.79 -9.88
CA THR A 8 -18.74 47.44 -9.46
C THR A 8 -18.20 48.46 -8.45
N ALA A 9 -17.51 48.01 -7.39
CA ALA A 9 -16.54 48.82 -6.63
C ALA A 9 -15.48 47.85 -6.02
N GLN A 10 -14.22 47.79 -6.45
CA GLN A 10 -13.10 48.75 -6.41
C GLN A 10 -12.31 48.68 -5.08
N GLU A 11 -11.05 48.25 -5.20
CA GLU A 11 -10.02 48.16 -4.15
C GLU A 11 -9.72 49.51 -3.47
N PRO A 12 -9.07 49.46 -2.29
CA PRO A 12 -7.94 50.35 -2.07
C PRO A 12 -6.62 49.64 -1.68
N THR A 13 -5.57 50.25 -2.21
CA THR A 13 -4.12 50.01 -2.17
C THR A 13 -3.44 50.47 -0.85
N PRO A 14 -2.11 50.26 -0.68
CA PRO A 14 -1.42 50.20 0.61
C PRO A 14 -0.72 51.52 1.02
N GLU A 15 -0.48 51.69 2.33
CA GLU A 15 0.48 52.65 2.89
C GLU A 15 1.34 51.94 3.95
N THR A 16 2.65 51.74 3.75
CA THR A 16 3.81 52.64 3.96
C THR A 16 4.01 53.19 5.37
N GLY A 17 5.16 52.83 5.97
CA GLY A 17 6.09 53.87 6.42
C GLY A 17 6.74 53.71 7.80
N HIS A 18 8.08 53.75 7.78
CA HIS A 18 9.01 54.21 8.83
C HIS A 18 9.21 53.33 10.07
N GLY A 19 10.42 53.05 10.56
CA GLY A 19 11.74 53.51 10.17
C GLY A 19 12.73 53.32 11.33
N ARG A 20 13.95 52.86 10.97
CA ARG A 20 15.27 53.34 11.44
C ARG A 20 15.70 53.22 12.92
N ARG A 21 17.00 52.85 13.02
CA ARG A 21 18.08 53.19 13.98
C ARG A 21 18.37 52.14 15.06
N ARG A 22 19.57 51.54 15.02
CA ARG A 22 20.86 51.94 15.68
C ARG A 22 20.82 51.61 17.17
N ALA A 23 21.87 51.22 17.88
CA ALA A 23 23.24 50.78 17.61
C ALA A 23 23.82 50.42 19.01
N ASP A 24 24.97 49.75 19.02
CA ASP A 24 26.04 49.84 20.03
C ASP A 24 25.74 49.51 21.51
N ALA A 25 26.45 48.50 22.03
CA ALA A 25 27.08 48.56 23.36
C ALA A 25 28.17 47.49 23.47
N GLU A 26 29.40 47.95 23.21
CA GLU A 26 30.68 47.36 23.56
C GLU A 26 31.06 47.86 24.96
N ASN A 27 31.63 46.99 25.82
CA ASN A 27 32.41 47.25 27.06
C ASN A 27 32.45 45.93 27.89
N ASP A 28 33.48 45.52 28.62
CA ASP A 28 34.74 46.14 29.04
C ASP A 28 35.74 45.04 29.43
N LEU A 29 37.02 45.39 29.33
CA LEU A 29 38.20 44.67 29.84
C LEU A 29 38.47 45.10 31.30
N GLU A 30 38.85 44.16 32.18
CA GLU A 30 39.85 44.38 33.27
C GLU A 30 40.16 43.03 33.96
N LYS A 31 41.35 42.44 33.80
CA LYS A 31 42.62 42.62 34.55
C LYS A 31 42.54 42.34 36.06
N GLU A 32 43.23 41.29 36.52
CA GLU A 32 44.04 41.36 37.75
C GLU A 32 45.19 40.33 37.75
N GLN A 33 46.27 40.69 38.43
CA GLN A 33 47.62 40.11 38.37
C GLN A 33 48.01 39.34 39.65
N ALA A 34 48.90 38.36 39.46
CA ALA A 34 50.08 38.00 40.28
C ALA A 34 49.96 37.56 41.76
N THR A 35 50.64 36.46 42.11
CA THR A 35 51.87 36.47 42.95
C THR A 35 52.48 35.06 43.14
N VAL A 36 53.82 35.03 43.23
CA VAL A 36 54.74 33.90 43.50
C VAL A 36 55.33 34.09 44.91
N PRO A 37 55.80 33.04 45.62
CA PRO A 37 57.25 32.84 45.82
C PRO A 37 57.65 31.34 45.74
N THR A 38 58.69 30.92 45.01
CA THR A 38 60.15 30.94 45.28
C THR A 38 60.59 30.20 46.55
N SER A 39 61.30 29.08 46.36
CA SER A 39 62.59 28.79 47.02
C SER A 39 63.28 27.57 46.37
N VAL A 40 64.53 27.79 45.98
CA VAL A 40 65.56 26.88 45.43
C VAL A 40 66.46 26.53 46.64
N GLU A 41 66.96 25.31 46.90
CA GLU A 41 68.13 24.59 46.32
C GLU A 41 68.57 23.43 47.31
N PRO A 42 69.68 22.66 47.15
CA PRO A 42 69.81 21.37 46.43
C PRO A 42 70.37 20.16 47.26
N ASP A 43 70.48 19.01 46.57
CA ASP A 43 71.61 18.05 46.53
C ASP A 43 71.45 16.61 47.09
N GLU A 44 72.13 15.72 46.34
CA GLU A 44 72.64 14.37 46.61
C GLU A 44 71.81 13.15 46.17
N GLY A 45 72.38 12.35 45.25
CA GLY A 45 72.08 10.91 45.15
C GLY A 45 71.95 10.32 43.74
N PHE A 46 73.09 9.97 43.15
CA PHE A 46 73.28 9.12 41.97
C PHE A 46 72.72 7.69 42.14
N ASP A 47 71.99 7.16 41.13
CA ASP A 47 72.28 5.85 40.51
C ASP A 47 71.55 5.67 39.14
N PRO A 48 72.26 5.64 37.98
CA PRO A 48 71.65 5.49 36.66
C PRO A 48 71.31 4.04 36.26
N ALA A 49 71.61 3.05 37.11
CA ALA A 49 71.52 1.64 36.72
C ALA A 49 70.12 1.02 36.90
N GLU A 50 69.21 1.64 37.66
CA GLU A 50 67.91 1.03 38.01
C GLU A 50 66.74 1.49 37.10
N SER A 51 66.91 2.58 36.34
CA SER A 51 65.88 3.06 35.40
C SER A 51 65.89 2.33 34.05
N ALA A 52 66.94 1.56 33.75
CA ALA A 52 67.08 0.87 32.46
C ALA A 52 66.27 -0.44 32.37
N GLN A 53 65.89 -1.06 33.50
CA GLN A 53 65.22 -2.36 33.50
C GLN A 53 63.71 -2.31 33.80
N ARG A 54 63.16 -1.15 34.18
CA ARG A 54 61.72 -0.99 34.45
C ARG A 54 60.94 -0.35 33.29
N SER A 55 61.62 0.12 32.25
CA SER A 55 61.02 0.73 31.05
C SER A 55 60.85 -0.22 29.87
N GLU A 56 61.35 -1.47 29.91
CA GLU A 56 61.21 -2.44 28.81
C GLU A 56 60.00 -3.39 28.95
N ALA A 57 59.31 -3.40 30.09
CA ALA A 57 58.10 -4.21 30.29
C ALA A 57 56.78 -3.46 30.00
N ALA A 58 56.83 -2.18 29.59
CA ALA A 58 55.66 -1.33 29.47
C ALA A 58 55.60 -0.48 28.18
N ALA A 59 56.01 -1.02 27.04
CA ALA A 59 55.68 -0.49 25.70
C ALA A 59 56.18 -1.51 24.66
N LYS A 60 55.39 -2.19 23.84
CA LYS A 60 54.26 -1.73 23.04
C LYS A 60 53.37 -2.95 22.76
N LYS A 61 52.16 -3.00 23.33
CA LYS A 61 51.04 -3.60 22.59
C LYS A 61 50.72 -2.57 21.51
N ALA A 62 51.24 -2.78 20.31
CA ALA A 62 50.79 -2.03 19.16
C ALA A 62 49.33 -2.40 18.96
N ASP A 63 48.42 -1.53 19.41
CA ASP A 63 47.03 -1.59 18.98
C ASP A 63 47.05 -1.58 17.44
N PRO A 64 46.48 -2.60 16.77
CA PRO A 64 46.39 -2.56 15.33
C PRO A 64 45.55 -1.34 14.99
N LYS A 65 46.16 -0.34 14.35
CA LYS A 65 45.46 0.78 13.71
C LYS A 65 44.39 0.17 12.80
N ARG A 66 43.18 0.00 13.33
CA ARG A 66 42.01 -0.39 12.55
C ARG A 66 41.74 0.77 11.61
N ASN A 67 42.07 0.56 10.34
CA ASN A 67 41.93 1.51 9.25
C ASN A 67 40.57 2.22 9.33
N GLY A 68 40.55 3.48 9.78
CA GLY A 68 39.30 4.23 10.01
C GLY A 68 38.43 4.33 8.76
N ALA A 69 39.06 4.41 7.59
CA ALA A 69 38.37 4.34 6.30
C ALA A 69 37.63 3.01 6.10
N TRP A 70 38.20 1.88 6.50
CA TRP A 70 37.58 0.56 6.37
C TRP A 70 36.41 0.37 7.35
N SER A 71 36.49 0.96 8.55
CA SER A 71 35.35 1.01 9.48
C SER A 71 34.21 1.84 8.90
N TRP A 72 34.50 2.99 8.31
CA TRP A 72 33.51 3.86 7.68
C TRP A 72 32.83 3.20 6.47
N PHE A 73 33.59 2.58 5.56
CA PHE A 73 33.02 1.81 4.44
C PHE A 73 32.22 0.61 4.92
N LYS A 74 32.64 -0.08 5.99
CA LYS A 74 31.89 -1.17 6.58
C LYS A 74 30.55 -0.70 7.13
N GLU A 75 30.49 0.45 7.80
CA GLU A 75 29.24 1.03 8.31
C GLU A 75 28.29 1.40 7.17
N ILE A 76 28.79 2.05 6.11
CA ILE A 76 28.00 2.35 4.91
C ILE A 76 27.49 1.06 4.26
N ALA A 77 28.35 0.06 4.10
CA ALA A 77 27.96 -1.23 3.53
C ALA A 77 26.89 -1.92 4.36
N ILE A 78 26.98 -1.89 5.70
CA ILE A 78 25.96 -2.45 6.59
C ILE A 78 24.63 -1.72 6.40
N VAL A 79 24.62 -0.38 6.35
CA VAL A 79 23.40 0.41 6.12
C VAL A 79 22.76 0.05 4.77
N ILE A 80 23.58 -0.04 3.71
CA ILE A 80 23.10 -0.44 2.37
C ILE A 80 22.51 -1.86 2.42
N VAL A 81 23.20 -2.81 3.06
CA VAL A 81 22.72 -4.20 3.18
C VAL A 81 21.41 -4.25 3.96
N ILE A 82 21.28 -3.52 5.08
CA ILE A 82 20.03 -3.45 5.85
C ILE A 82 18.93 -2.84 4.98
N ALA A 83 19.19 -1.76 4.25
CA ALA A 83 18.21 -1.14 3.35
C ALA A 83 17.78 -2.10 2.24
N LEU A 84 18.70 -2.89 1.67
CA LEU A 84 18.40 -3.89 0.66
C LEU A 84 17.57 -5.04 1.23
N ILE A 85 17.91 -5.55 2.43
CA ILE A 85 17.13 -6.59 3.12
C ILE A 85 15.73 -6.09 3.44
N LEU A 86 15.61 -4.88 4.01
CA LEU A 86 14.32 -4.28 4.33
C LEU A 86 13.48 -4.06 3.07
N SER A 87 14.08 -3.52 2.01
CA SER A 87 13.43 -3.35 0.71
C SER A 87 12.99 -4.69 0.12
N PHE A 88 13.82 -5.73 0.22
CA PHE A 88 13.47 -7.08 -0.21
C PHE A 88 12.27 -7.61 0.56
N VAL A 89 12.29 -7.58 1.90
CA VAL A 89 11.19 -8.05 2.76
C VAL A 89 9.89 -7.30 2.45
N ILE A 90 9.95 -5.96 2.37
CA ILE A 90 8.77 -5.14 2.04
C ILE A 90 8.21 -5.54 0.67
N LYS A 91 9.08 -5.69 -0.34
CA LYS A 91 8.66 -6.04 -1.70
C LYS A 91 8.16 -7.47 -1.83
N THR A 92 8.73 -8.43 -1.10
CA THR A 92 8.31 -9.82 -1.19
C THR A 92 7.04 -10.11 -0.40
N PHE A 93 6.79 -9.41 0.71
CA PHE A 93 5.69 -9.77 1.63
C PHE A 93 4.54 -8.76 1.67
N LEU A 94 4.71 -7.51 1.24
CA LEU A 94 3.66 -6.50 1.38
C LEU A 94 2.92 -6.19 0.08
N PHE A 95 3.60 -6.22 -1.06
CA PHE A 95 3.02 -5.77 -2.33
C PHE A 95 3.35 -6.68 -3.50
N ARG A 96 2.35 -7.00 -4.33
CA ARG A 96 2.54 -7.70 -5.61
C ARG A 96 1.99 -6.87 -6.77
N ALA A 97 2.67 -6.92 -7.91
CA ALA A 97 2.28 -6.20 -9.11
C ALA A 97 1.43 -7.09 -10.03
N TYR A 98 0.28 -6.57 -10.47
CA TYR A 98 -0.59 -7.20 -11.46
C TYR A 98 -0.82 -6.28 -12.66
N TYR A 99 -1.00 -6.89 -13.83
CA TYR A 99 -1.37 -6.21 -15.08
C TYR A 99 -2.86 -6.42 -15.38
N ILE A 100 -3.54 -5.39 -15.87
CA ILE A 100 -4.99 -5.40 -16.15
C ILE A 100 -5.26 -5.65 -17.65
N PRO A 101 -5.75 -6.85 -18.05
CA PRO A 101 -5.95 -7.18 -19.45
C PRO A 101 -7.35 -6.83 -19.99
N SER A 102 -8.28 -6.36 -19.14
CA SER A 102 -9.72 -6.23 -19.49
C SER A 102 -10.35 -4.90 -19.06
N ASP A 103 -11.46 -4.55 -19.69
CA ASP A 103 -12.25 -3.34 -19.43
C ASP A 103 -13.37 -3.52 -18.38
N SER A 104 -13.38 -4.65 -17.65
CA SER A 104 -14.47 -4.95 -16.71
C SER A 104 -14.48 -4.05 -15.46
N MET A 105 -13.36 -3.39 -15.19
CA MET A 105 -13.20 -2.41 -14.11
C MET A 105 -13.07 -0.97 -14.65
N ASN A 106 -13.44 -0.73 -15.92
CA ASN A 106 -13.33 0.58 -16.57
C ASN A 106 -14.05 1.67 -15.74
N ASN A 107 -13.57 2.91 -15.83
CA ASN A 107 -13.73 4.05 -14.90
C ASN A 107 -12.79 4.00 -13.68
N THR A 108 -12.50 2.82 -13.13
CA THR A 108 -11.55 2.66 -12.01
C THR A 108 -10.19 2.16 -12.46
N LEU A 109 -10.16 1.07 -13.24
CA LEU A 109 -8.96 0.48 -13.83
C LEU A 109 -9.19 0.32 -15.33
N LEU A 110 -8.27 0.86 -16.13
CA LEU A 110 -8.31 0.73 -17.58
C LEU A 110 -7.46 -0.46 -18.02
N LYS A 111 -7.75 -0.96 -19.22
CA LYS A 111 -6.86 -1.91 -19.88
C LYS A 111 -5.44 -1.34 -19.95
N ASP A 112 -4.46 -2.23 -19.77
CA ASP A 112 -3.03 -1.95 -19.74
C ASP A 112 -2.47 -1.34 -18.45
N ASP A 113 -3.32 -1.16 -17.43
CA ASP A 113 -2.90 -0.67 -16.12
C ASP A 113 -2.03 -1.67 -15.37
N ARG A 114 -1.19 -1.13 -14.48
CA ARG A 114 -0.45 -1.94 -13.50
C ARG A 114 -0.78 -1.49 -12.10
N ILE A 115 -1.23 -2.42 -11.28
CA ILE A 115 -1.64 -2.18 -9.91
C ILE A 115 -0.70 -2.85 -8.92
N PHE A 116 -0.54 -2.24 -7.73
CA PHE A 116 0.01 -2.93 -6.57
C PHE A 116 -1.10 -3.37 -5.62
N VAL A 117 -0.98 -4.61 -5.19
CA VAL A 117 -1.93 -5.31 -4.33
C VAL A 117 -1.31 -5.52 -2.95
N ASN A 118 -2.04 -5.18 -1.89
CA ASN A 118 -1.67 -5.41 -0.51
C ASN A 118 -1.95 -6.87 -0.12
N LEU A 119 -0.89 -7.61 0.20
CA LEU A 119 -0.96 -9.05 0.56
C LEU A 119 -1.41 -9.28 2.00
N LEU A 120 -1.52 -8.22 2.81
CA LEU A 120 -2.00 -8.33 4.19
C LEU A 120 -3.54 -8.42 4.29
N VAL A 121 -4.24 -8.38 3.16
CA VAL A 121 -5.68 -8.60 3.03
C VAL A 121 -5.86 -9.85 2.17
N PRO A 122 -6.67 -10.86 2.54
CA PRO A 122 -7.62 -10.89 3.67
C PRO A 122 -7.01 -11.27 5.03
N HIS A 123 -5.71 -11.59 5.11
CA HIS A 123 -5.07 -11.95 6.38
C HIS A 123 -3.70 -11.26 6.51
N PRO A 124 -3.39 -10.60 7.65
CA PRO A 124 -4.16 -10.52 8.90
C PRO A 124 -5.33 -9.52 8.91
N PHE A 125 -5.47 -8.66 7.90
CA PHE A 125 -6.54 -7.66 7.85
C PHE A 125 -7.74 -8.15 7.04
N ALA A 126 -8.92 -8.09 7.63
CA ALA A 126 -10.15 -8.53 6.96
C ALA A 126 -10.50 -7.68 5.72
N LEU A 127 -11.11 -8.34 4.74
CA LEU A 127 -11.74 -7.67 3.59
C LEU A 127 -12.87 -6.76 4.04
N GLN A 128 -13.00 -5.63 3.34
CA GLN A 128 -14.08 -4.68 3.50
C GLN A 128 -14.93 -4.62 2.23
N ARG A 129 -16.19 -4.21 2.40
CA ARG A 129 -17.04 -3.90 1.25
C ARG A 129 -16.42 -2.75 0.47
N GLY A 130 -16.48 -2.87 -0.85
CA GLY A 130 -15.89 -1.92 -1.78
C GLY A 130 -14.41 -2.13 -2.05
N ASP A 131 -13.70 -3.03 -1.34
CA ASP A 131 -12.32 -3.36 -1.68
C ASP A 131 -12.24 -3.88 -3.13
N ILE A 132 -11.18 -3.49 -3.85
CA ILE A 132 -10.87 -4.07 -5.16
C ILE A 132 -9.93 -5.23 -4.90
N VAL A 133 -10.35 -6.45 -5.22
CA VAL A 133 -9.57 -7.66 -4.94
C VAL A 133 -9.03 -8.28 -6.21
N VAL A 134 -7.82 -8.82 -6.10
CA VAL A 134 -7.26 -9.76 -7.08
C VAL A 134 -7.41 -11.15 -6.51
N PHE A 135 -8.02 -12.06 -7.28
CA PHE A 135 -8.20 -13.45 -6.86
C PHE A 135 -7.85 -14.41 -7.99
N LYS A 136 -7.41 -15.60 -7.61
CA LYS A 136 -7.12 -16.69 -8.53
C LYS A 136 -8.42 -17.36 -8.97
N ASP A 137 -8.52 -17.67 -10.25
CA ASP A 137 -9.64 -18.46 -10.75
C ASP A 137 -9.45 -19.96 -10.45
N THR A 138 -10.11 -20.44 -9.42
CA THR A 138 -10.18 -21.87 -9.07
C THR A 138 -11.49 -22.52 -9.53
N GLN A 139 -12.40 -21.72 -10.10
CA GLN A 139 -13.80 -22.11 -10.34
C GLN A 139 -14.16 -22.14 -11.82
N GLY A 140 -13.23 -21.78 -12.71
CA GLY A 140 -13.40 -21.85 -14.16
C GLY A 140 -14.19 -20.68 -14.74
N TRP A 141 -14.01 -19.48 -14.20
CA TRP A 141 -14.55 -18.24 -14.79
C TRP A 141 -13.81 -17.84 -16.07
N LEU A 142 -12.55 -18.24 -16.19
CA LEU A 142 -11.67 -17.99 -17.32
C LEU A 142 -11.44 -19.28 -18.11
N PRO A 143 -11.18 -19.18 -19.42
CA PRO A 143 -10.70 -20.31 -20.19
C PRO A 143 -9.33 -20.79 -19.64
N PRO A 144 -8.98 -22.08 -19.79
CA PRO A 144 -7.69 -22.60 -19.36
C PRO A 144 -6.54 -21.81 -19.99
N ALA A 145 -5.58 -21.38 -19.17
CA ALA A 145 -4.39 -20.71 -19.67
C ALA A 145 -3.53 -21.68 -20.50
N PRO A 146 -2.92 -21.21 -21.61
CA PRO A 146 -1.93 -22.00 -22.32
C PRO A 146 -0.72 -22.30 -21.42
N GLU A 147 -0.12 -23.47 -21.61
CA GLU A 147 1.09 -23.93 -20.91
C GLU A 147 2.17 -22.83 -20.89
N LYS A 148 2.57 -22.38 -19.70
CA LYS A 148 3.59 -21.36 -19.54
C LYS A 148 4.95 -21.91 -19.99
N SER A 149 5.61 -21.23 -20.92
CA SER A 149 7.05 -21.41 -21.13
C SER A 149 7.79 -20.90 -19.89
N VAL A 150 8.33 -21.80 -19.08
CA VAL A 150 9.09 -21.44 -17.89
C VAL A 150 10.40 -20.75 -18.29
N ASN A 151 10.50 -19.45 -18.03
CA ASN A 151 11.75 -18.70 -18.12
C ASN A 151 12.07 -18.18 -16.72
N TRP A 152 13.05 -18.82 -16.07
CA TRP A 152 13.48 -18.52 -14.69
C TRP A 152 13.82 -17.03 -14.47
N VAL A 153 14.25 -16.32 -15.51
CA VAL A 153 14.53 -14.88 -15.44
C VAL A 153 13.25 -14.08 -15.25
N LYS A 154 12.19 -14.41 -16.02
CA LYS A 154 10.88 -13.75 -15.88
C LYS A 154 10.27 -14.04 -14.52
N GLU A 155 10.32 -15.29 -14.06
CA GLU A 155 9.82 -15.68 -12.73
C GLU A 155 10.55 -14.92 -11.62
N SER A 156 11.87 -14.78 -11.72
CA SER A 156 12.65 -14.01 -10.76
C SER A 156 12.22 -12.54 -10.74
N LEU A 157 12.03 -11.91 -11.91
CA LEU A 157 11.59 -10.52 -12.03
C LEU A 157 10.17 -10.30 -11.51
N THR A 158 9.26 -11.25 -11.72
CA THR A 158 7.90 -11.22 -11.15
C THR A 158 7.93 -11.42 -9.64
N PHE A 159 8.73 -12.36 -9.13
CA PHE A 159 8.87 -12.63 -7.70
C PHE A 159 9.38 -11.42 -6.92
N ILE A 160 10.35 -10.67 -7.48
CA ILE A 160 10.86 -9.44 -6.86
C ILE A 160 10.01 -8.19 -7.18
N GLY A 161 8.86 -8.35 -7.84
CA GLY A 161 7.91 -7.27 -8.14
C GLY A 161 8.40 -6.25 -9.18
N LEU A 162 9.43 -6.57 -9.96
CA LEU A 162 9.92 -5.72 -11.07
C LEU A 162 9.12 -5.91 -12.36
N MET A 163 8.48 -7.08 -12.51
CA MET A 163 7.60 -7.40 -13.64
C MET A 163 6.20 -7.77 -13.12
N PRO A 164 5.11 -7.31 -13.77
CA PRO A 164 3.77 -7.72 -13.37
C PRO A 164 3.56 -9.22 -13.59
N ASP A 165 2.70 -9.83 -12.77
CA ASP A 165 2.20 -11.18 -13.04
C ASP A 165 1.18 -11.15 -14.18
N GLU A 166 1.51 -11.82 -15.29
CA GLU A 166 0.66 -11.94 -16.49
C GLU A 166 -0.09 -13.28 -16.54
N SER A 167 -0.11 -14.04 -15.44
CA SER A 167 -0.89 -15.28 -15.39
C SER A 167 -2.35 -15.00 -15.72
N GLN A 168 -2.81 -15.62 -16.81
CA GLN A 168 -4.16 -15.48 -17.37
C GLN A 168 -5.23 -16.17 -16.51
N GLN A 169 -4.99 -16.36 -15.21
CA GLN A 169 -5.84 -17.09 -14.27
C GLN A 169 -6.12 -16.27 -13.01
N HIS A 170 -6.03 -14.94 -13.10
CA HIS A 170 -6.43 -14.02 -12.05
C HIS A 170 -7.47 -13.04 -12.58
N LEU A 171 -8.41 -12.65 -11.72
CA LEU A 171 -9.39 -11.62 -12.00
C LEU A 171 -9.28 -10.49 -10.99
N VAL A 172 -9.72 -9.31 -11.41
CA VAL A 172 -9.81 -8.12 -10.55
C VAL A 172 -11.25 -7.65 -10.54
N LYS A 173 -11.86 -7.56 -9.35
CA LYS A 173 -13.25 -7.15 -9.15
C LYS A 173 -13.42 -6.39 -7.84
N ARG A 174 -14.54 -5.69 -7.68
CA ARG A 174 -14.91 -5.03 -6.42
C ARG A 174 -15.75 -5.95 -5.54
N VAL A 175 -15.43 -6.02 -4.26
CA VAL A 175 -16.24 -6.72 -3.25
C VAL A 175 -17.52 -5.94 -2.99
N ILE A 176 -18.68 -6.55 -3.23
CA ILE A 176 -19.99 -5.95 -2.94
C ILE A 176 -20.61 -6.58 -1.69
N GLY A 177 -20.45 -7.89 -1.52
CA GLY A 177 -20.95 -8.63 -0.35
C GLY A 177 -19.86 -9.45 0.35
N LEU A 178 -19.85 -9.37 1.68
CA LEU A 178 -19.04 -10.18 2.59
C LEU A 178 -19.89 -11.32 3.20
N PRO A 179 -19.29 -12.31 3.90
CA PRO A 179 -20.04 -13.41 4.50
C PRO A 179 -21.24 -12.95 5.34
N GLY A 180 -22.40 -13.56 5.08
CA GLY A 180 -23.68 -13.23 5.70
C GLY A 180 -24.47 -12.13 4.98
N ASP A 181 -23.85 -11.34 4.09
CA ASP A 181 -24.57 -10.27 3.41
C ASP A 181 -25.65 -10.80 2.48
N HIS A 182 -26.81 -10.16 2.54
CA HIS A 182 -27.90 -10.36 1.61
C HIS A 182 -27.82 -9.32 0.50
N VAL A 183 -27.44 -9.76 -0.70
CA VAL A 183 -27.23 -8.91 -1.88
C VAL A 183 -28.32 -9.18 -2.89
N ILE A 184 -29.06 -8.14 -3.27
CA ILE A 184 -30.18 -8.23 -4.21
C ILE A 184 -29.98 -7.23 -5.34
N CYS A 185 -30.18 -7.70 -6.57
CA CYS A 185 -30.53 -6.82 -7.67
C CYS A 185 -32.02 -6.93 -7.97
N CYS A 186 -32.78 -5.84 -7.92
CA CYS A 186 -32.40 -4.47 -7.55
C CYS A 186 -33.63 -3.77 -6.93
N ASP A 187 -33.44 -2.62 -6.27
CA ASP A 187 -34.56 -1.81 -5.79
C ASP A 187 -35.32 -1.10 -6.93
N ALA A 188 -36.36 -0.35 -6.58
CA ALA A 188 -37.20 0.36 -7.55
C ALA A 188 -36.45 1.47 -8.32
N GLN A 189 -35.25 1.86 -7.87
CA GLN A 189 -34.37 2.83 -8.53
C GLN A 189 -33.27 2.12 -9.35
N GLY A 190 -33.25 0.79 -9.39
CA GLY A 190 -32.23 0.00 -10.07
C GLY A 190 -30.92 -0.11 -9.30
N GLN A 191 -30.90 0.22 -8.01
CA GLN A 191 -29.70 0.08 -7.18
C GLN A 191 -29.56 -1.35 -6.68
N ILE A 192 -28.32 -1.83 -6.58
CA ILE A 192 -28.02 -3.01 -5.78
C ILE A 192 -28.34 -2.68 -4.33
N THR A 193 -29.01 -3.59 -3.62
CA THR A 193 -29.20 -3.47 -2.18
C THR A 193 -28.33 -4.49 -1.46
N VAL A 194 -27.69 -4.07 -0.37
CA VAL A 194 -26.97 -4.95 0.56
C VAL A 194 -27.62 -4.82 1.93
N ASN A 195 -28.08 -5.93 2.50
CA ASN A 195 -28.81 -5.99 3.77
C ASN A 195 -29.98 -4.98 3.81
N GLY A 196 -30.70 -4.85 2.69
CA GLY A 196 -31.84 -3.93 2.52
C GLY A 196 -31.48 -2.46 2.27
N LYS A 197 -30.19 -2.09 2.26
CA LYS A 197 -29.73 -0.73 1.95
C LYS A 197 -29.36 -0.62 0.47
N GLY A 198 -30.04 0.23 -0.29
CA GLY A 198 -29.66 0.62 -1.65
C GLY A 198 -28.32 1.34 -1.69
N LEU A 199 -27.46 0.94 -2.62
CA LEU A 199 -26.11 1.49 -2.78
C LEU A 199 -26.09 2.64 -3.78
N VAL A 200 -25.46 3.75 -3.38
CA VAL A 200 -25.05 4.82 -4.30
C VAL A 200 -23.59 4.57 -4.67
N GLU A 201 -23.36 4.18 -5.91
CA GLU A 201 -22.08 3.65 -6.40
C GLU A 201 -21.40 4.65 -7.37
N PRO A 202 -20.62 5.63 -6.88
CA PRO A 202 -20.02 6.67 -7.73
C PRO A 202 -18.88 6.14 -8.62
N TYR A 203 -18.40 4.92 -8.36
CA TYR A 203 -17.33 4.28 -9.13
C TYR A 203 -17.81 3.63 -10.44
N LEU A 204 -19.11 3.49 -10.65
CA LEU A 204 -19.64 2.79 -11.82
C LEU A 204 -19.23 3.46 -13.13
N TYR A 205 -18.95 2.64 -14.14
CA TYR A 205 -18.74 3.14 -15.49
C TYR A 205 -19.99 3.88 -15.98
N PRO A 206 -19.86 5.10 -16.53
CA PRO A 206 -21.01 5.88 -16.97
C PRO A 206 -21.92 5.13 -17.95
N GLY A 207 -23.23 5.14 -17.69
CA GLY A 207 -24.22 4.47 -18.54
C GLY A 207 -24.32 2.96 -18.33
N THR A 208 -23.63 2.41 -17.32
CA THR A 208 -23.80 1.00 -16.95
C THR A 208 -25.09 0.78 -16.16
N ASP A 209 -25.68 -0.41 -16.31
CA ASP A 209 -26.87 -0.86 -15.60
C ASP A 209 -26.53 -2.05 -14.69
N ASN A 210 -27.04 -2.04 -13.46
CA ASN A 210 -26.90 -3.13 -12.51
C ASN A 210 -27.61 -4.41 -12.98
N MET A 211 -28.65 -4.24 -13.80
CA MET A 211 -29.43 -5.31 -14.43
C MET A 211 -28.81 -5.81 -15.76
N ALA A 212 -27.56 -5.47 -16.06
CA ALA A 212 -26.91 -5.96 -17.28
C ALA A 212 -26.30 -7.36 -17.12
N GLY A 213 -26.60 -8.24 -18.08
CA GLY A 213 -26.07 -9.61 -18.20
C GLY A 213 -27.12 -10.71 -17.99
N PRO A 214 -26.81 -11.97 -18.35
CA PRO A 214 -27.60 -13.13 -17.96
C PRO A 214 -27.58 -13.26 -16.43
N ASN A 215 -28.76 -13.50 -15.84
CA ASN A 215 -28.95 -13.60 -14.39
C ASN A 215 -28.63 -12.30 -13.62
N ALA A 216 -28.76 -11.14 -14.26
CA ALA A 216 -28.54 -9.86 -13.58
C ALA A 216 -29.59 -9.54 -12.50
N ILE A 217 -30.73 -10.24 -12.52
CA ILE A 217 -31.66 -10.29 -11.39
C ILE A 217 -31.25 -11.46 -10.49
N PHE A 218 -30.92 -11.17 -9.24
CA PHE A 218 -30.44 -12.14 -8.27
C PHE A 218 -30.84 -11.72 -6.86
N ASP A 219 -30.96 -12.71 -5.99
CA ASP A 219 -31.21 -12.58 -4.56
C ASP A 219 -30.34 -13.65 -3.89
N VAL A 220 -29.24 -13.19 -3.27
CA VAL A 220 -28.22 -14.10 -2.73
C VAL A 220 -27.84 -13.72 -1.31
N THR A 221 -27.61 -14.73 -0.47
CA THR A 221 -26.92 -14.55 0.82
C THR A 221 -25.50 -15.11 0.69
N VAL A 222 -24.49 -14.29 0.95
CA VAL A 222 -23.08 -14.70 0.81
C VAL A 222 -22.72 -15.74 1.89
N PRO A 223 -22.26 -16.95 1.50
CA PRO A 223 -21.91 -17.98 2.47
C PRO A 223 -20.69 -17.64 3.34
N ALA A 224 -20.49 -18.41 4.42
CA ALA A 224 -19.27 -18.36 5.21
C ALA A 224 -18.01 -18.56 4.35
N GLY A 225 -16.97 -17.75 4.59
CA GLY A 225 -15.68 -17.86 3.87
C GLY A 225 -15.73 -17.46 2.39
N LYS A 226 -16.86 -16.93 1.91
CA LYS A 226 -17.04 -16.49 0.53
C LYS A 226 -17.21 -14.97 0.41
N ILE A 227 -17.14 -14.46 -0.81
CA ILE A 227 -17.45 -13.07 -1.16
C ILE A 227 -18.27 -13.02 -2.45
N TRP A 228 -19.05 -11.95 -2.60
CA TRP A 228 -19.76 -11.58 -3.82
C TRP A 228 -19.07 -10.38 -4.46
N VAL A 229 -18.62 -10.53 -5.71
CA VAL A 229 -17.79 -9.55 -6.40
C VAL A 229 -18.40 -9.11 -7.73
N MET A 230 -18.27 -7.83 -8.06
CA MET A 230 -18.81 -7.24 -9.28
C MET A 230 -17.79 -6.33 -9.95
N GLY A 231 -17.85 -6.24 -11.28
CA GLY A 231 -17.04 -5.26 -12.02
C GLY A 231 -17.66 -3.87 -11.96
N ASP A 232 -16.84 -2.83 -12.02
CA ASP A 232 -17.30 -1.44 -12.06
C ASP A 232 -17.95 -1.08 -13.42
N ASN A 233 -17.55 -1.77 -14.48
CA ASN A 233 -18.24 -1.74 -15.78
C ASN A 233 -19.27 -2.89 -15.83
N ARG A 234 -20.43 -2.68 -15.21
CA ARG A 234 -21.46 -3.72 -14.99
C ARG A 234 -21.90 -4.41 -16.28
N ASN A 235 -21.97 -3.66 -17.38
CA ASN A 235 -22.42 -4.15 -18.70
C ASN A 235 -21.36 -5.02 -19.38
N ASN A 236 -20.10 -4.91 -18.99
CA ASN A 236 -18.97 -5.61 -19.61
C ASN A 236 -18.13 -6.37 -18.58
N SER A 237 -18.80 -7.05 -17.66
CA SER A 237 -18.16 -7.80 -16.60
C SER A 237 -18.82 -9.16 -16.39
N ALA A 238 -18.10 -10.22 -16.77
CA ALA A 238 -18.40 -11.58 -16.34
C ALA A 238 -17.94 -11.75 -14.88
N ASP A 239 -18.76 -11.29 -13.93
CA ASP A 239 -18.50 -11.34 -12.49
C ASP A 239 -19.41 -12.35 -11.77
N SER A 240 -19.63 -12.21 -10.46
CA SER A 240 -20.45 -13.16 -9.69
C SER A 240 -21.84 -13.37 -10.32
N ARG A 241 -22.45 -12.31 -10.87
CA ARG A 241 -23.77 -12.37 -11.51
C ARG A 241 -23.78 -13.34 -12.69
N TRP A 242 -22.72 -13.31 -13.51
CA TRP A 242 -22.59 -14.11 -14.72
C TRP A 242 -22.38 -15.59 -14.41
N HIS A 243 -21.74 -15.90 -13.28
CA HIS A 243 -21.29 -17.25 -12.93
C HIS A 243 -22.21 -17.97 -11.94
N GLN A 244 -23.44 -17.50 -11.74
CA GLN A 244 -24.43 -18.11 -10.85
C GLN A 244 -24.83 -19.54 -11.22
N SER A 245 -24.71 -19.93 -12.50
CA SER A 245 -25.04 -21.28 -12.96
C SER A 245 -23.92 -22.30 -12.72
N LEU A 246 -22.73 -21.86 -12.27
CA LEU A 246 -21.64 -22.76 -11.88
C LEU A 246 -21.90 -23.33 -10.48
N ASN A 247 -21.19 -24.40 -10.11
CA ASN A 247 -21.30 -25.02 -8.79
C ASN A 247 -21.04 -24.04 -7.63
N SER A 248 -20.20 -23.03 -7.87
CA SER A 248 -19.92 -21.98 -6.90
C SER A 248 -21.00 -20.92 -6.76
N GLN A 249 -22.03 -20.95 -7.61
CA GLN A 249 -23.14 -20.01 -7.60
C GLN A 249 -22.70 -18.54 -7.71
N GLY A 250 -21.54 -18.29 -8.33
CA GLY A 250 -20.97 -16.95 -8.48
C GLY A 250 -20.16 -16.47 -7.27
N PHE A 251 -20.05 -17.25 -6.19
CA PHE A 251 -19.30 -16.87 -5.00
C PHE A 251 -17.81 -17.19 -5.12
N ILE A 252 -16.94 -16.28 -4.68
CA ILE A 252 -15.49 -16.48 -4.64
C ILE A 252 -15.05 -16.91 -3.24
N ASP A 253 -14.11 -17.85 -3.13
CA ASP A 253 -13.51 -18.22 -1.85
C ASP A 253 -12.56 -17.11 -1.38
N GLN A 254 -12.65 -16.72 -0.11
CA GLN A 254 -11.72 -15.73 0.44
C GLN A 254 -10.27 -16.22 0.40
N ASN A 255 -10.03 -17.53 0.43
CA ASN A 255 -8.69 -18.10 0.31
C ASN A 255 -8.12 -18.00 -1.11
N ASP A 256 -8.96 -17.73 -2.12
CA ASP A 256 -8.50 -17.48 -3.49
C ASP A 256 -8.08 -16.01 -3.69
N VAL A 257 -8.33 -15.13 -2.71
CA VAL A 257 -7.95 -13.72 -2.77
C VAL A 257 -6.45 -13.58 -2.49
N GLU A 258 -5.71 -13.12 -3.50
CA GLU A 258 -4.27 -12.83 -3.42
C GLU A 258 -4.00 -11.48 -2.74
N GLY A 259 -4.95 -10.54 -2.85
CA GLY A 259 -5.03 -9.39 -1.98
C GLY A 259 -5.88 -8.22 -2.50
N ALA A 260 -5.84 -7.11 -1.78
CA ALA A 260 -6.58 -5.90 -2.13
C ALA A 260 -5.72 -4.89 -2.91
N ALA A 261 -6.17 -4.48 -4.09
CA ALA A 261 -5.54 -3.46 -4.92
C ALA A 261 -5.64 -2.08 -4.25
N GLY A 262 -4.50 -1.51 -3.89
CA GLY A 262 -4.43 -0.21 -3.19
C GLY A 262 -3.83 0.91 -4.03
N LEU A 263 -3.12 0.59 -5.12
CA LEU A 263 -2.42 1.58 -5.92
C LEU A 263 -2.45 1.26 -7.40
N LEU A 264 -2.87 2.22 -8.22
CA LEU A 264 -2.58 2.25 -9.66
C LEU A 264 -1.17 2.82 -9.85
N ALA A 265 -0.22 1.96 -10.21
CA ALA A 265 1.20 2.30 -10.27
C ALA A 265 1.65 2.81 -11.65
N TRP A 266 0.98 2.35 -12.71
CA TRP A 266 1.29 2.71 -14.10
C TRP A 266 -0.01 2.79 -14.92
N PRO A 267 -0.16 3.77 -15.83
CA PRO A 267 0.85 4.72 -16.31
C PRO A 267 1.17 5.86 -15.32
N LEU A 268 2.39 6.41 -15.37
CA LEU A 268 2.88 7.40 -14.39
C LEU A 268 2.05 8.68 -14.33
N ASN A 269 1.36 9.04 -15.41
CA ASN A 269 0.48 10.21 -15.49
C ASN A 269 -0.91 9.97 -14.86
N ARG A 270 -1.21 8.74 -14.42
CA ARG A 270 -2.48 8.37 -13.79
C ARG A 270 -2.28 7.59 -12.49
N TRP A 271 -1.12 7.77 -11.87
CA TRP A 271 -0.86 7.17 -10.57
C TRP A 271 -1.89 7.65 -9.54
N THR A 272 -2.55 6.72 -8.85
CA THR A 272 -3.54 7.05 -7.82
C THR A 272 -3.65 5.95 -6.78
N VAL A 273 -4.02 6.33 -5.57
CA VAL A 273 -4.49 5.39 -4.54
C VAL A 273 -5.90 4.94 -4.92
N LEU A 274 -6.13 3.63 -4.87
CA LEU A 274 -7.44 3.04 -5.14
C LEU A 274 -8.23 3.01 -3.84
N GLY A 275 -9.41 3.64 -3.84
CA GLY A 275 -10.31 3.67 -2.70
C GLY A 275 -11.31 2.51 -2.71
N ASN A 276 -11.80 2.18 -1.52
CA ASN A 276 -12.89 1.21 -1.31
C ASN A 276 -14.26 1.86 -1.12
N TYR A 277 -14.39 3.18 -1.35
CA TYR A 277 -15.66 3.93 -1.29
C TYR A 277 -16.47 3.67 0.00
N PRO A 278 -15.91 3.96 1.19
CA PRO A 278 -16.54 3.60 2.45
C PRO A 278 -17.92 4.25 2.63
N ASP A 279 -18.13 5.46 2.08
CA ASP A 279 -19.42 6.15 2.13
C ASP A 279 -20.55 5.40 1.40
N THR A 280 -20.24 4.64 0.34
CA THR A 280 -21.22 3.79 -0.36
C THR A 280 -21.77 2.71 0.57
N PHE A 281 -20.95 2.19 1.48
CA PHE A 281 -21.29 1.05 2.35
C PHE A 281 -21.53 1.45 3.81
N ARG A 282 -21.35 2.73 4.16
CA ARG A 282 -21.35 3.21 5.55
C ARG A 282 -22.64 2.89 6.30
N ASP A 283 -23.78 3.00 5.62
CA ASP A 283 -25.10 2.82 6.22
C ASP A 283 -25.66 1.39 5.97
N VAL A 284 -24.84 0.47 5.45
CA VAL A 284 -25.22 -0.93 5.26
C VAL A 284 -25.26 -1.62 6.62
N PRO A 285 -26.42 -2.15 7.06
CA PRO A 285 -26.50 -2.86 8.33
C PRO A 285 -25.60 -4.10 8.37
N ALA A 286 -25.26 -4.54 9.57
CA ALA A 286 -24.65 -5.86 9.76
C ALA A 286 -25.60 -6.96 9.24
N PRO A 287 -25.07 -8.10 8.75
CA PRO A 287 -25.91 -9.20 8.29
C PRO A 287 -26.76 -9.76 9.44
N THR A 288 -28.06 -9.94 9.18
CA THR A 288 -29.02 -10.50 10.15
C THR A 288 -29.04 -12.04 10.12
N SER A 289 -28.59 -12.63 9.01
CA SER A 289 -28.45 -14.08 8.85
C SER A 289 -27.08 -14.55 9.35
N THR A 290 -27.06 -15.67 10.06
CA THR A 290 -25.80 -16.38 10.31
C THR A 290 -25.31 -16.96 8.99
N PRO A 291 -24.03 -16.75 8.59
CA PRO A 291 -23.50 -17.32 7.37
C PRO A 291 -23.69 -18.84 7.40
N VAL A 292 -24.49 -19.37 6.47
CA VAL A 292 -24.63 -20.82 6.31
C VAL A 292 -23.34 -21.31 5.66
N SER A 293 -22.75 -22.38 6.19
CA SER A 293 -21.62 -23.05 5.55
C SER A 293 -22.01 -23.45 4.13
N SER A 294 -21.20 -23.09 3.12
CA SER A 294 -21.39 -23.65 1.78
C SER A 294 -21.36 -25.18 1.86
N PRO A 295 -22.22 -25.90 1.11
CA PRO A 295 -22.04 -27.34 0.97
C PRO A 295 -20.65 -27.60 0.39
N ASP A 296 -19.93 -28.56 0.97
CA ASP A 296 -18.59 -28.95 0.54
C ASP A 296 -18.57 -29.21 -0.98
N PRO A 297 -17.49 -28.82 -1.70
CA PRO A 297 -17.35 -29.21 -3.09
C PRO A 297 -17.41 -30.73 -3.19
N VAL A 298 -18.36 -31.24 -3.99
CA VAL A 298 -18.46 -32.66 -4.31
C VAL A 298 -17.09 -33.13 -4.84
N PRO A 299 -16.47 -34.17 -4.26
CA PRO A 299 -15.18 -34.64 -4.73
C PRO A 299 -15.32 -35.06 -6.20
N THR A 300 -14.60 -34.38 -7.09
CA THR A 300 -14.40 -34.88 -8.45
C THR A 300 -13.60 -36.17 -8.34
N GLY A 301 -14.26 -37.31 -8.56
CA GLY A 301 -13.62 -38.62 -8.58
C GLY A 301 -12.45 -38.66 -9.55
N LYS A 302 -11.37 -39.30 -9.10
CA LYS A 302 -10.12 -39.53 -9.84
C LYS A 302 -10.35 -40.25 -11.17
#